data_AF-A0A0D2PLT4-F1
#
_entry.id   AF-A0A0D2PLT4-F1
#
_cell.length_a   1.000
_cell.length_b   1.000
_cell.length_c   1.000
_cell.angle_alpha   90.00
_cell.angle_beta   90.00
_cell.angle_gamma   90.00
#
_symmetry.space_group_name_H-M   'P 1'
#
loop_
_entity.id
_entity.type
_entity.pdbx_description
1 polymer ?
#
loop_
_entity_poly.entity_id
_entity_poly.type
_entity_poly.pdbx_seq_one_letter_code
_entity_poly.pdbx_strand_id
1 'polypeptide(L)'
;MRAAARVVVFLLSFLEFAIAQDHVTPFLDQSFFFDWDVPGQPLPTPITAQCDTINITWSRSTATGPNPTAPYYLQVYTSVYLSPLIIEVGDALSYGWAVPFAPGTQYQICMFDKFGNTGGCQATYTVIPPTSTPTCGNVTFPPQLGVAAVVDNGPMSQYGWVDQCTDIQLTPTNGTAPFTLTVAPALHPPYNITVNSIEAINWTVSLNWASPFFISLVDGTGASWANGPLHAGGGGTIECLAGNVTTSATKKVSMPIAIGSGVGGLAVGFFVGVLFAYVFLRWHLKRKVQASRFVEMPPSAENMFERRAGDGARYRSVPTTSTAGVTSNSSLINRLPSSPGYQVEAFTMPDEHGRAVDAPEAAYSPPARITSMYSDGALASVPRPANTGHVYVVHHDGSAPPVTIYTQEGTDVVELPPRYPPYASTPQSEEAAARSASASSRSDARNASEPLALHQVRQPGQLSKRPRSSGQS
;
A
#
# COMPACT_ATOMS: atom_id res chain seq x y z
N MET A 1 3.09 39.85 38.47
CA MET A 1 2.29 38.86 37.71
C MET A 1 2.49 38.98 36.20
N ARG A 2 2.33 40.16 35.57
CA ARG A 2 2.50 40.32 34.10
C ARG A 2 3.87 39.88 33.54
N ALA A 3 4.96 40.03 34.28
CA ALA A 3 6.30 39.61 33.83
C ALA A 3 6.50 38.07 33.87
N ALA A 4 5.94 37.38 34.87
CA ALA A 4 6.07 35.93 34.99
C ALA A 4 5.23 35.17 33.96
N ALA A 5 4.04 35.71 33.62
CA ALA A 5 3.21 35.16 32.53
C ALA A 5 3.92 35.24 31.17
N ARG A 6 4.74 36.28 30.94
CA ARG A 6 5.51 36.43 29.69
C ARG A 6 6.63 35.39 29.56
N VAL A 7 7.27 34.99 30.66
CA VAL A 7 8.36 33.99 30.65
C VAL A 7 7.84 32.57 30.40
N VAL A 8 6.68 32.21 30.97
CA VAL A 8 6.07 30.88 30.75
C VAL A 8 5.57 30.74 29.31
N VAL A 9 4.98 31.81 28.74
CA VAL A 9 4.60 31.83 27.32
C VAL A 9 5.83 31.74 26.40
N PHE A 10 6.95 32.38 26.77
CA PHE A 10 8.22 32.28 26.03
C PHE A 10 8.83 30.87 26.09
N LEU A 11 8.83 30.21 27.25
CA LEU A 11 9.37 28.84 27.39
C LEU A 11 8.51 27.79 26.69
N LEU A 12 7.18 27.95 26.67
CA LEU A 12 6.28 27.08 25.91
C LEU A 12 6.34 27.30 24.40
N SER A 13 6.81 28.46 23.94
CA SER A 13 7.02 28.74 22.50
C SER A 13 8.37 28.25 21.98
N PHE A 14 9.35 27.97 22.85
CA PHE A 14 10.62 27.33 22.46
C PHE A 14 10.59 25.80 22.52
N LEU A 15 9.53 25.20 23.05
CA LEU A 15 9.30 23.76 22.92
C LEU A 15 8.68 23.48 21.54
N GLU A 16 9.43 23.80 20.49
CA GLU A 16 9.13 23.32 19.14
C GLU A 16 9.28 21.80 19.20
N PHE A 17 8.16 21.12 19.37
CA PHE A 17 8.08 19.69 19.12
C PHE A 17 8.61 19.48 17.71
N ALA A 18 9.75 18.80 17.59
CA ALA A 18 10.20 18.24 16.33
C ALA A 18 9.16 17.20 15.92
N ILE A 19 8.08 17.66 15.31
CA ILE A 19 7.10 16.82 14.66
C ILE A 19 7.86 16.24 13.48
N ALA A 20 8.21 14.96 13.58
CA ALA A 20 8.71 14.20 12.43
C ALA A 20 7.61 14.27 11.37
N GLN A 21 7.77 15.17 10.40
CA GLN A 21 6.89 15.22 9.25
C GLN A 21 7.18 13.99 8.42
N ASP A 22 6.19 13.13 8.27
CA ASP A 22 6.27 11.99 7.36
C ASP A 22 6.28 12.54 5.94
N HIS A 23 7.44 12.50 5.29
CA HIS A 23 7.58 12.99 3.93
C HIS A 23 7.17 11.88 2.97
N VAL A 24 5.91 11.93 2.51
CA VAL A 24 5.43 11.01 1.48
C VAL A 24 5.90 11.53 0.12
N THR A 25 6.83 10.82 -0.50
CA THR A 25 7.26 11.10 -1.87
C THR A 25 6.19 10.56 -2.84
N PRO A 26 5.52 11.41 -3.63
CA PRO A 26 4.56 10.95 -4.63
C PRO A 26 5.29 10.32 -5.83
N PHE A 27 4.55 9.53 -6.61
CA PHE A 27 4.99 9.11 -7.94
C PHE A 27 5.28 10.32 -8.82
N LEU A 28 6.22 10.18 -9.76
CA LEU A 28 6.38 11.16 -10.82
C LEU A 28 5.13 11.19 -11.70
N ASP A 29 4.72 12.37 -12.13
CA ASP A 29 3.63 12.52 -13.09
C ASP A 29 4.05 11.92 -14.43
N GLN A 30 3.26 10.97 -14.93
CA GLN A 30 3.52 10.32 -16.21
C GLN A 30 3.28 11.31 -17.36
N SER A 31 4.28 11.48 -18.22
CA SER A 31 4.28 12.43 -19.35
C SER A 31 3.95 11.79 -20.68
N PHE A 32 4.16 10.49 -20.82
CA PHE A 32 3.86 9.71 -22.01
C PHE A 32 3.72 8.23 -21.64
N PHE A 33 3.28 7.43 -22.60
CA PHE A 33 3.18 5.98 -22.47
C PHE A 33 4.02 5.35 -23.56
N PHE A 34 4.59 4.20 -23.25
CA PHE A 34 5.34 3.39 -24.21
C PHE A 34 4.96 1.93 -24.01
N ASP A 35 4.98 1.15 -25.09
CA ASP A 35 4.76 -0.28 -25.09
C ASP A 35 5.45 -0.90 -26.33
N TRP A 36 5.44 -2.23 -26.41
CA TRP A 36 5.89 -2.98 -27.59
C TRP A 36 4.91 -4.09 -27.94
N ASP A 37 3.65 -3.91 -27.53
CA ASP A 37 2.61 -4.89 -27.78
C ASP A 37 2.08 -4.71 -29.20
N VAL A 38 1.86 -5.81 -29.90
CA VAL A 38 1.32 -5.75 -31.26
C VAL A 38 -0.15 -5.34 -31.19
N PRO A 39 -0.57 -4.21 -31.81
CA PRO A 39 -1.95 -3.75 -31.73
C PRO A 39 -2.94 -4.81 -32.20
N GLY A 40 -3.97 -5.06 -31.39
CA GLY A 40 -5.01 -6.05 -31.68
C GLY A 40 -4.65 -7.49 -31.34
N GLN A 41 -3.47 -7.77 -30.78
CA GLN A 41 -3.15 -9.06 -30.18
C GLN A 41 -3.49 -9.08 -28.68
N PRO A 42 -3.77 -10.27 -28.10
CA PRO A 42 -3.84 -10.44 -26.66
C PRO A 42 -2.55 -9.95 -25.99
N LEU A 43 -2.66 -9.42 -24.77
CA LEU A 43 -1.50 -9.00 -23.99
C LEU A 43 -0.52 -10.17 -23.86
N PRO A 44 0.74 -10.01 -24.31
CA PRO A 44 1.70 -11.09 -24.25
C PRO A 44 2.04 -11.41 -22.80
N THR A 45 2.41 -12.67 -22.56
CA THR A 45 3.09 -13.04 -21.32
C THR A 45 4.40 -12.25 -21.24
N PRO A 46 4.81 -11.72 -20.07
CA PRO A 46 5.99 -10.87 -19.95
C PRO A 46 7.30 -11.69 -20.05
N ILE A 47 7.56 -12.20 -21.25
CA ILE A 47 8.74 -12.97 -21.62
C ILE A 47 9.29 -12.43 -22.94
N THR A 48 10.61 -12.46 -23.09
CA THR A 48 11.29 -12.16 -24.35
C THR A 48 12.37 -13.18 -24.61
N ALA A 49 12.62 -13.51 -25.87
CA ALA A 49 13.74 -14.38 -26.21
C ALA A 49 15.06 -13.58 -26.20
N GLN A 50 16.15 -14.21 -25.77
CA GLN A 50 17.48 -13.63 -25.85
C GLN A 50 17.80 -13.23 -27.30
N CYS A 51 18.35 -12.03 -27.48
CA CYS A 51 18.65 -11.41 -28.78
C CYS A 51 17.46 -11.16 -29.70
N ASP A 52 16.24 -11.35 -29.21
CA ASP A 52 15.06 -10.91 -29.95
C ASP A 52 14.94 -9.39 -29.87
N THR A 53 14.43 -8.80 -30.95
CA THR A 53 14.27 -7.35 -31.06
C THR A 53 12.85 -6.97 -30.71
N ILE A 54 12.66 -6.28 -29.57
CA ILE A 54 11.37 -5.69 -29.23
C ILE A 54 11.23 -4.31 -29.87
N ASN A 55 10.07 -4.05 -30.47
CA ASN A 55 9.78 -2.77 -31.13
C ASN A 55 9.03 -1.86 -30.17
N ILE A 56 9.77 -1.02 -29.45
CA ILE A 56 9.23 -0.09 -28.46
C ILE A 56 8.69 1.13 -29.18
N THR A 57 7.44 1.50 -28.91
CA THR A 57 6.81 2.72 -29.45
C THR A 57 6.23 3.54 -28.31
N TRP A 58 6.20 4.87 -28.46
CA TRP A 58 5.68 5.74 -27.42
C TRP A 58 4.94 6.95 -27.95
N SER A 59 4.01 7.44 -27.14
CA SER A 59 3.22 8.64 -27.42
C SER A 59 2.69 9.25 -26.14
N ARG A 60 2.32 10.54 -26.19
CA ARG A 60 1.75 11.23 -25.03
C ARG A 60 0.41 10.63 -24.58
N SER A 61 -0.43 10.18 -25.51
CA SER A 61 -1.77 9.63 -25.22
C SER A 61 -2.55 10.48 -24.20
N THR A 62 -3.04 9.89 -23.11
CA THR A 62 -3.82 10.52 -22.04
C THR A 62 -2.98 11.03 -20.87
N ALA A 63 -1.67 11.19 -21.05
CA ALA A 63 -0.75 11.53 -19.97
C ALA A 63 -1.02 12.96 -19.46
N THR A 64 -1.02 13.13 -18.14
CA THR A 64 -1.31 14.40 -17.47
C THR A 64 -0.06 15.17 -17.06
N GLY A 65 1.11 14.53 -17.10
CA GLY A 65 2.39 15.16 -16.77
C GLY A 65 2.85 16.20 -17.79
N PRO A 66 4.04 16.80 -17.56
CA PRO A 66 4.65 17.76 -18.47
C PRO A 66 4.76 17.22 -19.91
N ASN A 67 4.81 18.13 -20.89
CA ASN A 67 4.97 17.71 -22.28
C ASN A 67 6.34 17.04 -22.49
N PRO A 68 6.40 15.79 -22.99
CA PRO A 68 7.65 15.09 -23.20
C PRO A 68 8.51 15.80 -24.25
N THR A 69 9.80 15.90 -23.99
CA THR A 69 10.75 16.54 -24.89
C THR A 69 11.97 15.66 -25.13
N ALA A 70 12.21 15.32 -26.40
CA ALA A 70 13.37 14.55 -26.82
C ALA A 70 14.73 15.26 -26.52
N PRO A 71 15.86 14.50 -26.44
CA PRO A 71 15.97 13.06 -26.65
C PRO A 71 15.34 12.20 -25.56
N TYR A 72 15.01 10.96 -25.91
CA TYR A 72 14.50 9.94 -25.00
C TYR A 72 15.57 8.93 -24.60
N TYR A 73 15.39 8.34 -23.42
CA TYR A 73 16.30 7.37 -22.82
C TYR A 73 15.51 6.18 -22.27
N LEU A 74 16.03 4.97 -22.48
CA LEU A 74 15.56 3.78 -21.77
C LEU A 74 16.52 3.50 -20.63
N GLN A 75 15.98 3.32 -19.44
CA GLN A 75 16.70 2.82 -18.29
C GLN A 75 16.23 1.39 -18.02
N VAL A 76 17.12 0.43 -18.26
CA VAL A 76 16.84 -1.00 -18.16
C VAL A 76 17.47 -1.54 -16.89
N TYR A 77 16.62 -1.94 -15.95
CA TYR A 77 16.99 -2.61 -14.71
C TYR A 77 17.07 -4.11 -14.94
N THR A 78 18.01 -4.79 -14.29
CA THR A 78 18.18 -6.24 -14.44
C THR A 78 18.43 -6.90 -13.10
N SER A 79 18.08 -8.18 -13.02
CA SER A 79 18.32 -9.06 -11.88
C SER A 79 19.76 -9.54 -11.72
N VAL A 80 20.62 -9.32 -12.72
CA VAL A 80 21.99 -9.87 -12.74
C VAL A 80 23.08 -8.80 -12.65
N TYR A 81 22.79 -7.56 -13.03
CA TYR A 81 23.73 -6.44 -12.95
C TYR A 81 23.32 -5.45 -11.87
N LEU A 82 24.31 -4.97 -11.10
CA LEU A 82 24.14 -3.97 -10.05
C LEU A 82 24.16 -2.53 -10.58
N SER A 83 23.93 -2.34 -11.87
CA SER A 83 23.87 -1.04 -12.51
C SER A 83 22.85 -1.10 -13.63
N PRO A 84 21.95 -0.11 -13.75
CA PRO A 84 21.03 -0.06 -14.87
C PRO A 84 21.79 0.19 -16.18
N LEU A 85 21.27 -0.37 -17.27
CA LEU A 85 21.70 -0.04 -18.62
C LEU A 85 20.94 1.20 -19.09
N ILE A 86 21.67 2.22 -19.57
CA ILE A 86 21.08 3.44 -20.13
C ILE A 86 21.26 3.39 -21.66
N ILE A 87 20.15 3.53 -22.38
CA ILE A 87 20.13 3.52 -23.85
C ILE A 87 19.61 4.86 -24.32
N GLU A 88 20.44 5.59 -25.07
CA GLU A 88 20.05 6.83 -25.72
C GLU A 88 19.28 6.51 -26.99
N VAL A 89 17.97 6.80 -26.99
CA VAL A 89 17.08 6.52 -28.11
C VAL A 89 17.07 7.67 -29.12
N GLY A 90 17.31 8.89 -28.65
CA GLY A 90 17.29 10.10 -29.48
C GLY A 90 15.88 10.65 -29.67
N ASP A 91 15.61 11.22 -30.86
CA ASP A 91 14.39 11.99 -31.14
C ASP A 91 13.26 11.19 -31.81
N ALA A 92 13.44 9.88 -31.99
CA ALA A 92 12.43 9.00 -32.57
C ALA A 92 11.22 8.83 -31.63
N LEU A 93 10.15 8.20 -32.13
CA LEU A 93 9.00 7.73 -31.32
C LEU A 93 8.82 6.21 -31.38
N SER A 94 9.82 5.53 -31.96
CA SER A 94 9.90 4.08 -32.08
C SER A 94 11.36 3.66 -32.05
N TYR A 95 11.67 2.55 -31.39
CA TYR A 95 13.02 2.03 -31.26
C TYR A 95 13.02 0.50 -31.18
N GLY A 96 13.80 -0.14 -32.05
CA GLY A 96 14.05 -1.57 -31.98
C GLY A 96 15.21 -1.85 -31.04
N TRP A 97 14.95 -2.55 -29.93
CA TRP A 97 15.96 -2.94 -28.96
C TRP A 97 16.13 -4.46 -28.91
N ALA A 98 17.34 -4.94 -29.14
CA ALA A 98 17.69 -6.36 -28.99
C ALA A 98 18.00 -6.69 -27.53
N VAL A 99 17.28 -7.63 -26.94
CA VAL A 99 17.41 -7.99 -25.51
C VAL A 99 18.72 -8.77 -25.27
N PRO A 100 19.75 -8.18 -24.63
CA PRO A 100 21.11 -8.73 -24.65
C PRO A 100 21.42 -9.67 -23.48
N PHE A 101 20.44 -9.99 -22.64
CA PHE A 101 20.66 -10.70 -21.40
C PHE A 101 20.58 -12.21 -21.56
N ALA A 102 21.21 -12.95 -20.65
CA ALA A 102 21.15 -14.40 -20.63
C ALA A 102 19.75 -14.91 -20.20
N PRO A 103 19.33 -16.11 -20.64
CA PRO A 103 18.08 -16.72 -20.18
C PRO A 103 18.00 -16.81 -18.65
N GLY A 104 16.81 -16.61 -18.11
CA GLY A 104 16.55 -16.52 -16.67
C GLY A 104 16.74 -15.12 -16.08
N THR A 105 17.35 -14.18 -16.82
CA THR A 105 17.43 -12.78 -16.39
C THR A 105 16.04 -12.16 -16.39
N GLN A 106 15.64 -11.61 -15.25
CA GLN A 106 14.52 -10.69 -15.16
C GLN A 106 14.99 -9.25 -15.41
N TYR A 107 14.23 -8.48 -16.18
CA TYR A 107 14.52 -7.07 -16.46
C TYR A 107 13.25 -6.23 -16.51
N GLN A 108 13.40 -4.92 -16.30
CA GLN A 108 12.32 -3.94 -16.38
C GLN A 108 12.82 -2.70 -17.11
N ILE A 109 11.99 -2.18 -18.01
CA ILE A 109 12.30 -0.95 -18.75
C ILE A 109 11.50 0.19 -18.15
N CYS A 110 12.17 1.28 -17.81
CA CYS A 110 11.55 2.58 -17.57
C CYS A 110 12.05 3.56 -18.62
N MET A 111 11.18 4.49 -19.03
CA MET A 111 11.52 5.45 -20.08
C MET A 111 11.48 6.87 -19.55
N PHE A 112 12.43 7.69 -20.00
CA PHE A 112 12.56 9.09 -19.60
C PHE A 112 12.85 9.96 -20.81
N ASP A 113 12.48 11.23 -20.72
CA ASP A 113 12.90 12.27 -21.66
C ASP A 113 14.13 13.05 -21.13
N LYS A 114 14.64 14.02 -21.89
CA LYS A 114 15.84 14.79 -21.51
C LYS A 114 15.71 15.60 -20.22
N PHE A 115 14.49 15.87 -19.79
CA PHE A 115 14.21 16.64 -18.58
C PHE A 115 13.86 15.72 -17.39
N GLY A 116 13.97 14.41 -17.57
CA GLY A 116 13.62 13.42 -16.55
C GLY A 116 12.12 13.20 -16.43
N ASN A 117 11.30 13.71 -17.35
CA ASN A 117 9.88 13.38 -17.37
C ASN A 117 9.73 11.91 -17.77
N THR A 118 8.89 11.17 -17.05
CA THR A 118 8.81 9.72 -17.19
C THR A 118 7.70 9.27 -18.14
N GLY A 119 8.00 8.22 -18.90
CA GLY A 119 7.03 7.42 -19.64
C GLY A 119 6.37 6.31 -18.79
N GLY A 120 6.74 6.22 -17.51
CA GLY A 120 6.41 5.10 -16.65
C GLY A 120 7.46 4.00 -16.69
N CYS A 121 7.14 2.89 -16.02
CA CYS A 121 7.87 1.64 -16.10
C CYS A 121 6.96 0.53 -16.59
N GLN A 122 7.52 -0.39 -17.37
CA GLN A 122 6.82 -1.55 -17.89
C GLN A 122 6.78 -2.70 -16.88
N ALA A 123 6.06 -3.77 -17.21
CA ALA A 123 6.11 -5.01 -16.43
C ALA A 123 7.56 -5.54 -16.33
N THR A 124 7.81 -6.41 -15.35
CA THR A 124 9.08 -7.17 -15.29
C THR A 124 9.00 -8.33 -16.27
N TYR A 125 9.94 -8.39 -17.22
CA TYR A 125 10.03 -9.44 -18.23
C TYR A 125 11.10 -10.47 -17.86
N THR A 126 10.87 -11.73 -18.21
CA THR A 126 11.86 -12.80 -18.06
C THR A 126 12.43 -13.21 -19.42
N VAL A 127 13.77 -13.26 -19.52
CA VAL A 127 14.44 -13.71 -20.74
C VAL A 127 14.40 -15.22 -20.85
N ILE A 128 13.93 -15.72 -21.99
CA ILE A 128 13.92 -17.15 -22.35
C ILE A 128 15.04 -17.47 -23.36
N PRO A 129 15.44 -18.74 -23.51
CA PRO A 129 16.42 -19.15 -24.51
C PRO A 129 16.07 -18.64 -25.92
N PRO A 130 17.08 -18.30 -26.74
CA PRO A 130 16.86 -17.78 -28.07
C PRO A 130 16.27 -18.87 -28.97
N THR A 131 15.41 -18.48 -29.92
CA THR A 131 14.84 -19.39 -30.93
C THR A 131 15.82 -19.70 -32.07
N SER A 132 16.89 -18.92 -32.18
CA SER A 132 17.93 -19.04 -33.21
C SER A 132 19.31 -18.75 -32.61
N THR A 133 20.37 -18.84 -33.40
CA THR A 133 21.73 -18.52 -32.92
C THR A 133 21.79 -17.05 -32.49
N PRO A 134 22.05 -16.75 -31.20
CA PRO A 134 21.94 -15.39 -30.67
C PRO A 134 23.03 -14.47 -31.23
N THR A 135 22.63 -13.31 -31.78
CA THR A 135 23.54 -12.22 -32.17
C THR A 135 23.13 -10.92 -31.48
N CYS A 136 23.62 -10.71 -30.27
CA CYS A 136 23.38 -9.49 -29.49
C CYS A 136 24.59 -8.55 -29.55
N GLY A 137 24.34 -7.25 -29.52
CA GLY A 137 25.38 -6.26 -29.27
C GLY A 137 25.85 -6.29 -27.81
N ASN A 138 27.11 -5.91 -27.58
CA ASN A 138 27.60 -5.67 -26.23
C ASN A 138 26.90 -4.46 -25.62
N VAL A 139 26.57 -4.56 -24.32
CA VAL A 139 26.01 -3.46 -23.54
C VAL A 139 27.10 -2.76 -22.74
N THR A 140 26.99 -1.44 -22.63
CA THR A 140 27.89 -0.63 -21.80
C THR A 140 27.14 -0.20 -20.55
N PHE A 141 27.70 -0.50 -19.38
CA PHE A 141 27.16 -0.04 -18.11
C PHE A 141 27.89 1.23 -17.66
N PRO A 142 27.19 2.15 -16.97
CA PRO A 142 27.85 3.29 -16.35
C PRO A 142 28.80 2.82 -15.23
N PRO A 143 29.69 3.71 -14.74
CA PRO A 143 30.55 3.40 -13.61
C PRO A 143 29.75 2.94 -12.39
N GLN A 144 30.23 1.90 -11.70
CA GLN A 144 29.52 1.36 -10.56
C GLN A 144 29.69 2.25 -9.32
N LEU A 145 28.56 2.64 -8.72
CA LEU A 145 28.49 3.30 -7.42
C LEU A 145 28.47 2.22 -6.31
N GLY A 146 29.21 2.45 -5.24
CA GLY A 146 29.19 1.61 -4.04
C GLY A 146 28.10 2.07 -3.09
N VAL A 147 27.15 1.20 -2.76
CA VAL A 147 26.01 1.52 -1.88
C VAL A 147 25.87 0.45 -0.82
N ALA A 148 25.76 0.88 0.44
CA ALA A 148 25.32 0.03 1.54
C ALA A 148 23.79 0.13 1.66
N ALA A 149 23.10 -0.98 1.45
CA ALA A 149 21.65 -1.05 1.51
C ALA A 149 21.19 -1.93 2.66
N VAL A 150 20.35 -1.37 3.52
CA VAL A 150 19.86 -2.01 4.75
C VAL A 150 18.34 -1.87 4.80
N VAL A 151 17.68 -2.96 5.18
CA VAL A 151 16.27 -3.00 5.55
C VAL A 151 16.17 -3.33 7.05
N ASP A 152 14.97 -3.32 7.61
CA ASP A 152 14.71 -3.57 9.03
C ASP A 152 15.34 -4.86 9.58
N ASN A 153 15.45 -5.90 8.76
CA ASN A 153 16.00 -7.21 9.13
C ASN A 153 17.48 -7.42 8.77
N GLY A 154 18.18 -6.39 8.26
CA GLY A 154 19.62 -6.45 7.95
C GLY A 154 19.96 -6.02 6.52
N PRO A 155 21.08 -6.51 5.96
CA PRO A 155 21.48 -6.19 4.58
C PRO A 155 20.39 -6.58 3.58
N MET A 156 20.10 -5.69 2.64
CA MET A 156 19.05 -5.93 1.65
C MET A 156 19.47 -7.03 0.65
N SER A 157 18.61 -8.04 0.47
CA SER A 157 18.78 -9.07 -0.57
C SER A 157 18.40 -8.54 -1.96
N GLN A 158 18.97 -9.10 -3.02
CA GLN A 158 18.62 -8.74 -4.41
C GLN A 158 17.22 -9.19 -4.83
N TYR A 159 16.74 -10.30 -4.25
CA TYR A 159 15.42 -10.89 -4.52
C TYR A 159 14.55 -10.91 -3.27
N GLY A 160 14.76 -9.93 -2.39
CA GLY A 160 14.11 -9.85 -1.08
C GLY A 160 12.64 -9.45 -1.18
N TRP A 161 11.89 -9.89 -0.17
CA TRP A 161 10.57 -9.34 0.15
C TRP A 161 10.77 -8.31 1.25
N VAL A 162 10.51 -7.05 0.93
CA VAL A 162 10.57 -5.97 1.90
C VAL A 162 9.16 -5.76 2.45
N ASP A 163 9.08 -5.71 3.77
CA ASP A 163 7.83 -5.48 4.48
C ASP A 163 7.25 -4.13 4.05
N GLN A 164 5.94 -4.10 3.79
CA GLN A 164 5.27 -2.82 3.54
C GLN A 164 5.43 -1.92 4.76
N CYS A 165 5.47 -0.60 4.53
CA CYS A 165 5.59 0.40 5.58
C CYS A 165 6.86 0.29 6.44
N THR A 166 7.89 -0.40 5.94
CA THR A 166 9.23 -0.40 6.53
C THR A 166 10.18 0.47 5.70
N ASP A 167 11.23 0.97 6.34
CA ASP A 167 12.20 1.84 5.68
C ASP A 167 13.31 1.02 5.03
N ILE A 168 13.61 1.35 3.78
CA ILE A 168 14.85 0.98 3.10
C ILE A 168 15.84 2.13 3.29
N GLN A 169 17.00 1.82 3.86
CA GLN A 169 18.08 2.75 4.07
C GLN A 169 19.21 2.50 3.07
N LEU A 170 19.56 3.52 2.28
CA LEU A 170 20.62 3.48 1.28
C LEU A 170 21.69 4.50 1.64
N THR A 171 22.92 4.04 1.87
CA THR A 171 24.06 4.92 2.16
C THR A 171 25.10 4.78 1.05
N PRO A 172 25.31 5.81 0.21
CA PRO A 172 26.42 5.81 -0.74
C PRO A 172 27.76 5.74 0.01
N THR A 173 28.66 4.90 -0.47
CA THR A 173 30.01 4.69 0.12
C THR A 173 31.11 5.43 -0.67
N ASN A 174 30.79 5.86 -1.89
CA ASN A 174 31.61 6.67 -2.79
C ASN A 174 30.71 7.53 -3.69
N GLY A 175 31.30 8.22 -4.68
CA GLY A 175 30.58 9.09 -5.61
C GLY A 175 30.52 10.56 -5.16
N THR A 176 29.88 11.40 -5.98
CA THR A 176 29.74 12.85 -5.73
C THR A 176 28.27 13.26 -5.72
N ALA A 177 27.85 14.03 -4.71
CA ALA A 177 26.50 14.58 -4.66
C ALA A 177 26.20 15.50 -5.87
N PRO A 178 24.93 15.67 -6.28
CA PRO A 178 23.71 15.10 -5.68
C PRO A 178 23.55 13.60 -5.93
N PHE A 179 22.96 12.88 -4.97
CA PHE A 179 22.56 11.49 -5.13
C PHE A 179 21.06 11.41 -5.35
N THR A 180 20.63 10.73 -6.41
CA THR A 180 19.22 10.54 -6.74
C THR A 180 18.86 9.07 -6.59
N LEU A 181 18.03 8.78 -5.60
CA LEU A 181 17.38 7.50 -5.42
C LEU A 181 16.16 7.43 -6.34
N THR A 182 16.13 6.43 -7.20
CA THR A 182 14.97 6.09 -8.01
C THR A 182 14.38 4.77 -7.55
N VAL A 183 13.08 4.75 -7.25
CA VAL A 183 12.32 3.53 -6.99
C VAL A 183 11.42 3.30 -8.20
N ALA A 184 11.52 2.15 -8.84
CA ALA A 184 10.89 1.83 -10.11
C ALA A 184 9.96 0.61 -9.99
N PRO A 185 8.71 0.78 -9.55
CA PRO A 185 7.73 -0.31 -9.51
C PRO A 185 7.26 -0.67 -10.92
N ALA A 186 6.96 -1.95 -11.15
CA ALA A 186 6.42 -2.41 -12.41
C ALA A 186 5.05 -1.77 -12.69
N LEU A 187 4.78 -1.40 -13.95
CA LEU A 187 3.51 -0.82 -14.41
C LEU A 187 3.11 0.50 -13.72
N HIS A 188 4.07 1.21 -13.11
CA HIS A 188 3.85 2.51 -12.48
C HIS A 188 4.96 3.50 -12.86
N PRO A 189 4.70 4.82 -12.74
CA PRO A 189 5.78 5.80 -12.74
C PRO A 189 6.78 5.55 -11.61
N PRO A 190 8.07 5.91 -11.77
CA PRO A 190 9.03 5.82 -10.69
C PRO A 190 8.88 6.97 -9.68
N TYR A 191 9.55 6.82 -8.54
CA TYR A 191 9.78 7.87 -7.54
C TYR A 191 11.22 8.37 -7.66
N ASN A 192 11.44 9.67 -7.45
CA ASN A 192 12.79 10.24 -7.35
C ASN A 192 12.96 11.00 -6.03
N ILE A 193 14.02 10.68 -5.30
CA ILE A 193 14.42 11.36 -4.07
C ILE A 193 15.88 11.80 -4.24
N THR A 194 16.12 13.11 -4.26
CA THR A 194 17.46 13.67 -4.43
C THR A 194 17.98 14.26 -3.13
N VAL A 195 19.19 13.85 -2.74
CA VAL A 195 19.91 14.40 -1.58
C VAL A 195 21.23 15.02 -2.03
N ASN A 196 21.63 16.10 -1.37
CA ASN A 196 22.88 16.82 -1.68
C ASN A 196 24.05 16.41 -0.76
N SER A 197 23.90 15.34 0.01
CA SER A 197 24.90 14.80 0.93
C SER A 197 25.09 13.30 0.73
N ILE A 198 26.22 12.77 1.17
CA ILE A 198 26.52 11.32 1.18
C ILE A 198 25.79 10.56 2.30
N GLU A 199 24.89 11.23 3.02
CA GLU A 199 24.17 10.65 4.14
C GLU A 199 23.16 9.60 3.67
N ALA A 200 22.68 8.81 4.63
CA ALA A 200 21.72 7.76 4.37
C ALA A 200 20.39 8.34 3.85
N ILE A 201 19.92 7.81 2.72
CA ILE A 201 18.60 8.09 2.16
C ILE A 201 17.65 7.01 2.68
N ASN A 202 16.59 7.44 3.36
CA ASN A 202 15.55 6.53 3.84
C ASN A 202 14.30 6.67 2.96
N TRP A 203 13.75 5.55 2.54
CA TRP A 203 12.48 5.48 1.84
C TRP A 203 11.58 4.41 2.45
N THR A 204 10.37 4.79 2.84
CA THR A 204 9.37 3.85 3.36
C THR A 204 8.67 3.14 2.20
N VAL A 205 8.60 1.81 2.23
CA VAL A 205 7.95 1.00 1.20
C VAL A 205 6.44 1.23 1.20
N SER A 206 5.98 2.11 0.31
CA SER A 206 4.58 2.50 0.14
C SER A 206 3.92 1.84 -1.09
N LEU A 207 4.40 0.64 -1.46
CA LEU A 207 3.88 -0.12 -2.60
C LEU A 207 2.82 -1.15 -2.19
N ASN A 208 1.97 -1.53 -3.14
CA ASN A 208 0.98 -2.59 -2.95
C ASN A 208 1.64 -3.96 -2.73
N TRP A 209 0.88 -4.87 -2.13
CA TRP A 209 1.38 -6.22 -1.81
C TRP A 209 1.76 -6.97 -3.09
N ALA A 210 2.85 -7.72 -3.02
CA ALA A 210 3.52 -8.44 -4.11
C ALA A 210 3.92 -7.60 -5.32
N SER A 211 3.92 -6.26 -5.23
CA SER A 211 4.35 -5.42 -6.35
C SER A 211 5.86 -5.54 -6.55
N PRO A 212 6.34 -6.00 -7.71
CA PRO A 212 7.76 -6.06 -7.99
C PRO A 212 8.29 -4.66 -8.31
N PHE A 213 9.52 -4.39 -7.86
CA PHE A 213 10.18 -3.11 -8.12
C PHE A 213 11.69 -3.26 -8.15
N PHE A 214 12.34 -2.31 -8.83
CA PHE A 214 13.78 -2.10 -8.74
C PHE A 214 14.05 -0.80 -7.99
N ILE A 215 15.23 -0.69 -7.41
CA ILE A 215 15.74 0.57 -6.88
C ILE A 215 17.10 0.87 -7.50
N SER A 216 17.41 2.13 -7.72
CA SER A 216 18.74 2.58 -8.11
C SER A 216 19.15 3.85 -7.41
N LEU A 217 20.45 4.04 -7.27
CA LEU A 217 21.06 5.27 -6.80
C LEU A 217 22.04 5.75 -7.86
N VAL A 218 21.90 7.01 -8.28
CA VAL A 218 22.79 7.66 -9.26
C VAL A 218 23.43 8.87 -8.60
N ASP A 219 24.73 9.07 -8.79
CA ASP A 219 25.46 10.23 -8.29
C ASP A 219 25.49 11.37 -9.33
N GLY A 220 26.00 12.54 -8.93
CA GLY A 220 26.08 13.73 -9.78
C GLY A 220 27.04 13.61 -10.97
N THR A 221 27.85 12.54 -11.02
CA THR A 221 28.78 12.23 -12.12
C THR A 221 28.24 11.17 -13.07
N GLY A 222 27.08 10.58 -12.75
CA GLY A 222 26.47 9.49 -13.52
C GLY A 222 26.97 8.09 -13.14
N ALA A 223 27.75 7.95 -12.06
CA ALA A 223 28.00 6.63 -11.48
C ALA A 223 26.71 6.11 -10.85
N SER A 224 26.42 4.82 -11.00
CA SER A 224 25.14 4.28 -10.58
C SER A 224 25.23 2.89 -9.97
N TRP A 225 24.22 2.60 -9.16
CA TRP A 225 23.98 1.32 -8.52
C TRP A 225 22.51 0.96 -8.65
N ALA A 226 22.18 -0.31 -8.81
CA ALA A 226 20.82 -0.81 -8.80
C ALA A 226 20.71 -2.16 -8.07
N ASN A 227 19.51 -2.43 -7.55
CA ASN A 227 19.17 -3.71 -6.94
C ASN A 227 17.72 -4.10 -7.26
N GLY A 228 17.47 -5.39 -7.35
CA GLY A 228 16.15 -5.97 -7.61
C GLY A 228 16.19 -7.19 -8.54
N PRO A 229 15.04 -7.77 -8.88
CA PRO A 229 13.69 -7.33 -8.49
C PRO A 229 13.40 -7.63 -7.02
N LEU A 230 13.00 -6.59 -6.30
CA LEU A 230 12.45 -6.66 -4.95
C LEU A 230 10.94 -6.81 -5.02
N HIS A 231 10.33 -7.31 -3.94
CA HIS A 231 8.88 -7.38 -3.81
C HIS A 231 8.44 -6.67 -2.55
N ALA A 232 7.39 -5.86 -2.64
CA ALA A 232 6.71 -5.37 -1.45
C ALA A 232 5.77 -6.47 -0.94
N GLY A 233 5.65 -6.64 0.38
CA GLY A 233 4.61 -7.52 0.94
C GLY A 233 5.09 -8.67 1.80
N GLY A 234 6.12 -8.45 2.62
CA GLY A 234 6.38 -9.37 3.72
C GLY A 234 5.39 -9.22 4.88
N GLY A 235 5.74 -9.75 6.06
CA GLY A 235 4.83 -9.92 7.21
C GLY A 235 4.56 -8.67 8.05
N GLY A 236 5.03 -7.50 7.59
CA GLY A 236 4.97 -6.22 8.30
C GLY A 236 3.60 -5.54 8.30
N THR A 237 3.57 -4.28 8.75
CA THR A 237 2.33 -3.50 8.84
C THR A 237 1.96 -2.88 7.49
N ILE A 238 0.67 -2.61 7.27
CA ILE A 238 0.16 -1.93 6.06
C ILE A 238 -0.40 -0.54 6.37
N GLU A 239 -0.09 0.01 7.55
CA GLU A 239 -0.71 1.23 8.08
C GLU A 239 -0.42 2.47 7.20
N CYS A 240 0.76 2.55 6.59
CA CYS A 240 1.14 3.63 5.68
C CYS A 240 0.37 3.61 4.35
N LEU A 241 -0.22 2.47 3.95
CA LEU A 241 -0.96 2.31 2.70
C LEU A 241 -2.45 2.62 2.83
N ALA A 242 -2.96 2.62 4.07
CA ALA A 242 -4.28 3.14 4.34
C ALA A 242 -4.24 4.64 4.06
N GLY A 243 -4.57 5.05 2.83
CA GLY A 243 -4.58 6.42 2.31
C GLY A 243 -5.48 7.41 3.07
N ASN A 244 -5.90 7.04 4.27
CA ASN A 244 -6.55 7.85 5.28
C ASN A 244 -5.62 8.11 6.48
N VAL A 245 -4.37 8.50 6.22
CA VAL A 245 -3.64 9.30 7.22
C VAL A 245 -4.18 10.73 7.11
N THR A 246 -5.45 10.90 7.46
CA THR A 246 -5.98 12.18 7.92
C THR A 246 -5.24 12.52 9.20
N THR A 247 -3.99 13.01 9.11
CA THR A 247 -3.30 13.86 10.10
C THR A 247 -3.43 13.48 11.59
N SER A 248 -3.75 12.24 11.95
CA SER A 248 -4.22 11.88 13.30
C SER A 248 -4.02 10.40 13.58
N ALA A 249 -2.80 9.91 13.35
CA ALA A 249 -2.27 8.87 14.21
C ALA A 249 -0.99 9.45 14.80
N THR A 250 -1.08 9.85 16.06
CA THR A 250 0.05 9.91 16.97
C THR A 250 0.89 8.65 16.76
N LYS A 251 1.89 8.71 15.87
CA LYS A 251 2.94 7.69 15.76
C LYS A 251 3.35 7.42 17.20
N LYS A 252 3.10 6.20 17.68
CA LYS A 252 3.63 5.72 18.94
C LYS A 252 5.14 5.88 18.83
N VAL A 253 5.64 7.01 19.32
CA VAL A 253 7.06 7.27 19.48
C VAL A 253 7.60 6.05 20.18
N SER A 254 8.65 5.43 19.62
CA SER A 254 9.25 4.24 20.22
C SER A 254 9.42 4.50 21.72
N MET A 255 8.90 3.58 22.55
CA MET A 255 8.83 3.72 24.01
C MET A 255 10.12 4.24 24.70
N PRO A 256 11.35 3.99 24.20
CA PRO A 256 12.55 4.51 24.86
C PRO A 256 12.63 6.04 24.93
N ILE A 257 12.16 6.76 23.91
CA ILE A 257 12.23 8.24 23.87
C ILE A 257 11.07 8.88 24.65
N ALA A 258 9.92 8.20 24.71
CA ALA A 258 8.77 8.63 25.51
C ALA A 258 9.05 8.54 27.03
N ILE A 259 9.81 7.53 27.47
CA ILE A 259 10.21 7.40 28.88
C ILE A 259 11.29 8.44 29.23
N GLY A 260 12.24 8.70 28.33
CA GLY A 260 13.29 9.71 28.52
C GLY A 260 12.77 11.14 28.61
N SER A 261 11.79 11.50 27.77
CA SER A 261 11.17 12.83 27.80
C SER A 261 10.26 13.04 29.03
N GLY A 262 9.64 11.97 29.55
CA GLY A 262 8.88 12.02 30.80
C GLY A 262 9.75 12.33 32.02
N VAL A 263 10.91 11.68 32.16
CA VAL A 263 11.82 11.88 33.30
C VAL A 263 12.57 13.22 33.20
N GLY A 264 13.05 13.58 32.01
CA GLY A 264 13.71 14.86 31.76
C GLY A 264 12.76 16.05 31.97
N GLY A 265 11.52 15.94 31.48
CA GLY A 265 10.47 16.94 31.70
C GLY A 265 10.08 17.08 33.16
N LEU A 266 9.99 15.98 33.92
CA LEU A 266 9.73 16.01 35.36
C LEU A 266 10.87 16.67 36.14
N ALA A 267 12.13 16.35 35.82
CA ALA A 267 13.27 16.95 36.50
C ALA A 267 13.35 18.46 36.23
N VAL A 268 13.29 18.87 34.95
CA VAL A 268 13.32 20.29 34.57
C VAL A 268 12.09 21.02 35.12
N GLY A 269 10.90 20.43 34.99
CA GLY A 269 9.66 20.97 35.54
C GLY A 269 9.69 21.13 37.06
N PHE A 270 10.27 20.17 37.78
CA PHE A 270 10.46 20.24 39.23
C PHE A 270 11.42 21.37 39.63
N PHE A 271 12.57 21.50 38.98
CA PHE A 271 13.52 22.58 39.27
C PHE A 271 12.91 23.97 38.99
N VAL A 272 12.20 24.13 37.87
CA VAL A 272 11.49 25.38 37.54
C VAL A 272 10.38 25.65 38.55
N GLY A 273 9.61 24.63 38.95
CA GLY A 273 8.56 24.73 39.95
C GLY A 273 9.06 25.13 41.33
N VAL A 274 10.15 24.52 41.81
CA VAL A 274 10.80 24.86 43.08
C VAL A 274 11.34 26.28 43.06
N LEU A 275 12.00 26.69 41.96
CA LEU A 275 12.51 28.05 41.80
C LEU A 275 11.36 29.09 41.86
N PHE A 276 10.25 28.80 41.18
CA PHE A 276 9.08 29.67 41.16
C PHE A 276 8.42 29.77 42.55
N ALA A 277 8.26 28.65 43.24
CA ALA A 277 7.74 28.60 44.61
C ALA A 277 8.64 29.38 45.59
N TYR A 278 9.96 29.24 45.47
CA TYR A 278 10.92 29.96 46.29
C TYR A 278 10.83 31.48 46.10
N VAL A 279 10.81 31.95 44.85
CA VAL A 279 10.66 33.38 44.53
C VAL A 279 9.32 33.92 45.06
N PHE A 280 8.24 33.16 44.89
CA PHE A 280 6.90 33.54 45.36
C PHE A 280 6.84 33.67 46.89
N LEU A 281 7.38 32.69 47.64
CA LEU A 281 7.46 32.74 49.09
C LEU A 281 8.30 33.92 49.58
N ARG A 282 9.45 34.18 48.95
CA ARG A 282 10.33 35.29 49.32
C ARG A 282 9.64 36.65 49.12
N TRP A 283 8.81 36.76 48.09
CA TRP A 283 8.05 37.98 47.81
C TRP A 283 6.91 38.19 48.82
N HIS A 284 6.19 37.12 49.19
CA HIS A 284 5.15 37.19 50.23
C HIS A 284 5.71 37.49 51.62
N LEU A 285 6.87 36.93 51.98
CA LEU A 285 7.54 37.21 53.24
C LEU A 285 7.99 38.69 53.33
N LYS A 286 8.54 39.25 52.24
CA LYS A 286 8.88 40.69 52.21
C LYS A 286 7.66 41.60 52.38
N ARG A 287 6.50 41.24 51.82
CA ARG A 287 5.25 42.00 52.00
C ARG A 287 4.73 41.94 53.43
N LYS A 288 4.83 40.79 54.10
CA LYS A 288 4.41 40.67 55.51
C LYS A 288 5.27 41.49 56.46
N VAL A 289 6.59 41.58 56.20
CA VAL A 289 7.51 42.42 57.00
C VAL A 289 7.25 43.92 56.82
N GLN A 290 6.76 44.35 55.65
CA GLN A 290 6.36 45.74 55.43
C GLN A 290 4.96 46.05 56.01
N ALA A 291 4.04 45.09 56.01
CA ALA A 291 2.71 45.26 56.60
C ALA A 291 2.75 45.37 58.14
N SER A 292 3.76 44.81 58.80
CA SER A 292 3.93 44.94 60.26
C SER A 292 4.59 46.26 60.72
N ARG A 293 4.89 47.20 59.81
CA ARG A 293 5.38 48.55 60.17
C ARG A 293 4.31 49.63 60.20
N PHE A 294 3.04 49.27 59.99
CA PHE A 294 1.91 50.22 60.04
C PHE A 294 0.81 49.69 60.97
N VAL A 295 1.08 49.71 62.27
CA VAL A 295 0.03 49.81 63.29
C VAL A 295 0.52 50.80 64.33
N GLU A 296 -0.03 52.02 64.31
CA GLU A 296 -0.80 52.61 65.41
C GLU A 296 -1.03 54.12 65.18
N MET A 297 -2.30 54.53 65.03
CA MET A 297 -2.87 55.77 65.60
C MET A 297 -4.39 55.83 65.29
N PRO A 298 -5.26 56.04 66.30
CA PRO A 298 -6.69 56.31 66.13
C PRO A 298 -6.95 57.83 66.06
N PRO A 299 -8.02 58.29 65.37
CA PRO A 299 -9.15 58.92 66.08
C PRO A 299 -10.52 58.52 65.46
N SER A 300 -11.53 58.19 66.28
CA SER A 300 -12.60 59.05 66.82
C SER A 300 -13.56 59.68 65.80
N ALA A 301 -14.84 59.28 65.87
CA ALA A 301 -16.09 60.05 65.72
C ALA A 301 -16.22 61.01 64.51
N GLU A 302 -17.31 61.08 63.74
CA GLU A 302 -18.73 61.12 64.10
C GLU A 302 -19.54 61.34 62.78
N ASN A 303 -20.79 60.85 62.74
CA ASN A 303 -21.95 61.39 61.97
C ASN A 303 -21.88 61.30 60.41
N MET A 304 -22.94 61.13 59.60
CA MET A 304 -24.40 61.13 59.74
C MET A 304 -25.02 60.78 58.36
N PHE A 305 -26.27 60.30 58.32
CA PHE A 305 -27.22 60.31 57.16
C PHE A 305 -26.88 59.42 55.93
N GLU A 306 -27.80 58.82 55.15
CA GLU A 306 -29.25 58.52 55.20
C GLU A 306 -29.64 57.73 53.91
N ARG A 307 -30.84 57.14 53.93
CA ARG A 307 -31.67 56.53 52.84
C ARG A 307 -31.28 55.11 52.40
N ARG A 308 -32.07 54.06 52.65
CA ARG A 308 -33.51 53.76 52.42
C ARG A 308 -33.83 53.38 50.96
N ALA A 309 -34.26 52.11 50.81
CA ALA A 309 -35.07 51.48 49.74
C ALA A 309 -34.50 51.59 48.31
N GLY A 310 -34.50 50.57 47.45
CA GLY A 310 -35.28 49.35 47.38
C GLY A 310 -35.42 49.03 45.89
N ASP A 311 -35.54 47.74 45.60
CA ASP A 311 -36.32 47.18 44.49
C ASP A 311 -35.81 47.27 43.03
N GLY A 312 -35.78 46.09 42.40
CA GLY A 312 -36.53 45.86 41.16
C GLY A 312 -35.89 46.12 39.79
N ALA A 313 -36.09 45.12 38.91
CA ALA A 313 -36.06 45.14 37.44
C ALA A 313 -34.67 45.01 36.76
N ARG A 314 -34.33 43.91 36.07
CA ARG A 314 -34.84 43.43 34.76
C ARG A 314 -34.95 44.54 33.71
N TYR A 315 -34.14 44.45 32.65
CA TYR A 315 -34.45 44.60 31.20
C TYR A 315 -33.10 44.72 30.45
N ARG A 316 -32.79 43.90 29.44
CA ARG A 316 -33.30 43.81 28.05
C ARG A 316 -32.28 44.44 27.09
N SER A 317 -31.73 43.62 26.21
CA SER A 317 -30.90 44.00 25.06
C SER A 317 -31.74 44.00 23.77
N VAL A 318 -31.76 45.11 23.03
CA VAL A 318 -32.32 45.26 21.66
C VAL A 318 -31.68 46.53 21.01
N PRO A 319 -31.78 46.81 19.69
CA PRO A 319 -31.29 46.09 18.50
C PRO A 319 -30.50 47.01 17.54
N THR A 320 -29.90 46.45 16.48
CA THR A 320 -29.73 46.99 15.10
C THR A 320 -28.81 46.04 14.31
N THR A 321 -28.92 45.70 13.02
CA THR A 321 -29.91 45.85 11.94
C THR A 321 -29.51 44.85 10.84
N SER A 322 -30.51 44.39 10.09
CA SER A 322 -30.53 43.53 8.90
C SER A 322 -29.64 44.02 7.74
N THR A 323 -29.28 43.13 6.78
CA THR A 323 -29.66 43.21 5.34
C THR A 323 -29.25 41.94 4.55
N ALA A 324 -30.23 41.41 3.78
CA ALA A 324 -30.19 40.49 2.61
C ALA A 324 -29.56 39.08 2.77
N GLY A 325 -30.19 37.96 2.43
CA GLY A 325 -31.39 37.69 1.62
C GLY A 325 -31.03 37.00 0.31
N VAL A 326 -30.95 35.66 0.28
CA VAL A 326 -31.28 34.82 -0.91
C VAL A 326 -31.79 33.45 -0.43
N THR A 327 -32.98 33.13 -0.93
CA THR A 327 -33.76 31.90 -0.86
C THR A 327 -33.16 30.75 -1.67
N SER A 328 -33.29 29.49 -1.23
CA SER A 328 -33.99 28.41 -1.98
C SER A 328 -33.99 27.05 -1.28
N ASN A 329 -35.08 26.34 -1.50
CA ASN A 329 -35.57 25.12 -0.87
C ASN A 329 -35.01 23.80 -1.46
N SER A 330 -35.27 22.74 -0.67
CA SER A 330 -35.75 21.40 -1.05
C SER A 330 -34.80 20.38 -1.72
N SER A 331 -34.44 19.38 -0.91
CA SER A 331 -34.70 17.93 -1.05
C SER A 331 -34.71 17.29 -2.45
N LEU A 332 -33.93 16.21 -2.61
CA LEU A 332 -34.32 14.90 -3.19
C LEU A 332 -33.15 13.92 -3.10
N ILE A 333 -33.20 12.97 -2.15
CA ILE A 333 -32.37 11.76 -2.15
C ILE A 333 -33.24 10.64 -2.73
N ASN A 334 -32.86 10.18 -3.92
CA ASN A 334 -33.49 9.03 -4.58
C ASN A 334 -33.07 7.72 -3.89
N ARG A 335 -34.09 6.95 -3.50
CA ARG A 335 -34.01 5.54 -3.11
C ARG A 335 -33.81 4.68 -4.36
N LEU A 336 -32.87 3.73 -4.32
CA LEU A 336 -32.82 2.59 -5.25
C LEU A 336 -33.50 1.35 -4.63
N PRO A 337 -34.15 0.51 -5.46
CA PRO A 337 -35.00 -0.59 -4.99
C PRO A 337 -34.22 -1.86 -4.64
N SER A 338 -34.69 -2.52 -3.57
CA SER A 338 -34.28 -3.84 -3.09
C SER A 338 -34.77 -4.95 -4.02
N SER A 339 -33.86 -5.86 -4.39
CA SER A 339 -34.14 -7.08 -5.17
C SER A 339 -34.87 -8.15 -4.33
N PRO A 340 -35.71 -9.04 -4.92
CA PRO A 340 -36.45 -10.05 -4.15
C PRO A 340 -35.55 -11.23 -3.76
N GLY A 341 -35.75 -11.73 -2.53
CA GLY A 341 -34.96 -12.81 -1.92
C GLY A 341 -35.19 -14.18 -2.56
N TYR A 342 -34.10 -14.92 -2.74
CA TYR A 342 -34.14 -16.35 -3.06
C TYR A 342 -34.24 -17.15 -1.77
N GLN A 343 -35.16 -18.11 -1.74
CA GLN A 343 -35.35 -19.08 -0.66
C GLN A 343 -34.40 -20.27 -0.92
N VAL A 344 -33.42 -20.45 -0.04
CA VAL A 344 -32.47 -21.58 -0.09
C VAL A 344 -33.03 -22.70 0.77
N GLU A 345 -33.33 -23.85 0.16
CA GLU A 345 -33.69 -25.08 0.87
C GLU A 345 -32.41 -25.90 1.12
N ALA A 346 -32.18 -26.31 2.36
CA ALA A 346 -30.95 -26.98 2.77
C ALA A 346 -30.88 -28.41 2.22
N PHE A 347 -29.82 -28.71 1.45
CA PHE A 347 -29.54 -30.06 0.99
C PHE A 347 -29.09 -30.93 2.18
N THR A 348 -29.80 -32.05 2.41
CA THR A 348 -29.45 -33.02 3.46
C THR A 348 -28.69 -34.17 2.81
N MET A 349 -27.47 -34.42 3.28
CA MET A 349 -26.61 -35.51 2.77
C MET A 349 -27.17 -36.88 3.20
N PRO A 350 -27.17 -37.90 2.32
CA PRO A 350 -27.49 -39.27 2.73
C PRO A 350 -26.36 -39.84 3.59
N ASP A 351 -26.74 -40.46 4.71
CA ASP A 351 -25.82 -41.02 5.71
C ASP A 351 -24.82 -42.02 5.11
N GLU A 352 -23.53 -41.75 5.30
CA GLU A 352 -22.45 -42.69 5.02
C GLU A 352 -22.43 -43.79 6.09
N HIS A 353 -23.19 -44.85 5.86
CA HIS A 353 -22.96 -46.14 6.52
C HIS A 353 -22.42 -47.14 5.50
N GLY A 354 -21.12 -47.42 5.61
CA GLY A 354 -20.58 -48.72 5.22
C GLY A 354 -19.48 -48.67 4.18
N ARG A 355 -18.23 -48.77 4.66
CA ARG A 355 -17.26 -49.73 4.13
C ARG A 355 -16.07 -49.89 5.07
N ALA A 356 -16.20 -50.85 5.98
CA ALA A 356 -15.07 -51.59 6.51
C ALA A 356 -15.04 -52.93 5.78
N VAL A 357 -13.97 -53.24 5.06
CA VAL A 357 -13.55 -54.62 4.77
C VAL A 357 -12.03 -54.67 4.75
N ASP A 358 -11.53 -55.63 5.51
CA ASP A 358 -10.16 -55.95 5.87
C ASP A 358 -9.26 -56.52 4.73
N ALA A 359 -7.94 -56.30 4.94
CA ALA A 359 -6.81 -57.24 4.78
C ALA A 359 -6.31 -57.66 3.36
N PRO A 360 -5.08 -58.25 3.21
CA PRO A 360 -3.92 -58.31 4.12
C PRO A 360 -2.53 -57.99 3.51
N GLU A 361 -1.65 -57.59 4.43
CA GLU A 361 -0.21 -57.88 4.62
C GLU A 361 0.52 -58.92 3.73
N ALA A 362 1.66 -58.52 3.12
CA ALA A 362 2.76 -59.43 2.77
C ALA A 362 4.14 -58.74 2.68
N ALA A 363 4.98 -59.08 3.65
CA ALA A 363 6.40 -59.48 3.59
C ALA A 363 7.52 -58.58 3.00
N TYR A 364 8.48 -58.35 3.90
CA TYR A 364 9.87 -57.89 3.79
C TYR A 364 10.78 -58.61 2.76
N SER A 365 11.71 -57.87 2.14
CA SER A 365 13.12 -58.27 1.86
C SER A 365 14.00 -57.05 1.48
N PRO A 366 15.25 -56.91 2.00
CA PRO A 366 16.16 -55.80 1.67
C PRO A 366 17.41 -56.29 0.88
N PRO A 367 18.47 -55.46 0.66
CA PRO A 367 18.81 -54.85 -0.63
C PRO A 367 20.03 -55.51 -1.34
N ALA A 368 20.10 -55.39 -2.67
CA ALA A 368 21.28 -55.78 -3.44
C ALA A 368 22.00 -54.57 -4.07
N ARG A 369 23.30 -54.51 -3.81
CA ARG A 369 24.33 -53.65 -4.43
C ARG A 369 24.21 -53.60 -5.95
N ILE A 370 24.44 -52.42 -6.53
CA ILE A 370 24.83 -52.28 -7.93
C ILE A 370 26.20 -51.59 -8.00
N THR A 371 27.16 -52.36 -8.47
CA THR A 371 28.51 -51.97 -8.90
C THR A 371 28.43 -51.46 -10.34
N SER A 372 29.20 -50.42 -10.66
CA SER A 372 29.38 -49.92 -12.01
C SER A 372 30.19 -50.90 -12.87
N MET A 373 29.81 -51.06 -14.14
CA MET A 373 30.73 -51.33 -15.24
C MET A 373 30.17 -50.78 -16.56
N TYR A 374 31.07 -50.15 -17.29
CA TYR A 374 30.97 -49.68 -18.68
C TYR A 374 30.60 -50.81 -19.64
N SER A 375 29.78 -50.52 -20.66
CA SER A 375 29.90 -51.09 -22.01
C SER A 375 29.19 -50.22 -23.05
N ASP A 376 29.88 -50.06 -24.17
CA ASP A 376 29.52 -49.34 -25.38
C ASP A 376 28.28 -49.89 -26.12
N GLY A 377 27.58 -48.97 -26.78
CA GLY A 377 27.05 -49.17 -28.13
C GLY A 377 25.73 -49.92 -28.30
N ALA A 378 24.61 -49.18 -28.37
CA ALA A 378 23.47 -49.52 -29.24
C ALA A 378 22.49 -48.34 -29.39
N LEU A 379 22.10 -48.07 -30.64
CA LEU A 379 20.93 -47.28 -31.03
C LEU A 379 19.64 -47.90 -30.44
N ALA A 380 18.91 -47.19 -29.59
CA ALA A 380 17.46 -47.35 -29.41
C ALA A 380 16.85 -46.32 -28.43
N SER A 381 15.66 -45.85 -28.82
CA SER A 381 14.58 -45.27 -28.00
C SER A 381 14.85 -43.99 -27.19
N VAL A 382 14.26 -42.91 -27.70
CA VAL A 382 13.90 -41.68 -26.97
C VAL A 382 13.17 -42.06 -25.67
N PRO A 383 13.58 -41.55 -24.48
CA PRO A 383 12.82 -41.73 -23.25
C PRO A 383 11.52 -40.94 -23.36
N ARG A 384 10.38 -41.65 -23.32
CA ARG A 384 9.07 -41.04 -23.12
C ARG A 384 9.09 -40.35 -21.74
N PRO A 385 8.80 -39.04 -21.63
CA PRO A 385 8.85 -38.37 -20.34
C PRO A 385 7.86 -39.04 -19.39
N ALA A 386 8.37 -39.49 -18.25
CA ALA A 386 7.58 -40.07 -17.17
C ALA A 386 6.60 -39.02 -16.63
N ASN A 387 5.34 -39.44 -16.48
CA ASN A 387 4.26 -38.84 -15.69
C ASN A 387 4.39 -37.36 -15.33
N THR A 388 3.75 -36.53 -16.16
CA THR A 388 3.45 -35.13 -15.83
C THR A 388 2.36 -35.09 -14.76
N GLY A 389 2.75 -35.07 -13.49
CA GLY A 389 1.82 -34.76 -12.40
C GLY A 389 1.16 -33.39 -12.62
N HIS A 390 -0.13 -33.28 -12.35
CA HIS A 390 -0.85 -32.02 -12.47
C HIS A 390 -0.52 -31.11 -11.26
N VAL A 391 -0.16 -29.86 -11.56
CA VAL A 391 0.12 -28.82 -10.57
C VAL A 391 -1.01 -27.81 -10.61
N TYR A 392 -1.69 -27.62 -9.48
CA TYR A 392 -2.73 -26.63 -9.32
C TYR A 392 -2.22 -25.48 -8.45
N VAL A 393 -2.44 -24.24 -8.87
CA VAL A 393 -2.07 -23.03 -8.11
C VAL A 393 -3.36 -22.34 -7.68
N VAL A 394 -3.60 -22.28 -6.37
CA VAL A 394 -4.78 -21.64 -5.78
C VAL A 394 -4.39 -20.21 -5.37
N HIS A 395 -5.04 -19.23 -5.99
CA HIS A 395 -4.91 -17.83 -5.64
C HIS A 395 -5.97 -17.47 -4.58
N HIS A 396 -5.53 -16.84 -3.48
CA HIS A 396 -6.44 -16.36 -2.43
C HIS A 396 -6.71 -14.87 -2.63
N ASP A 397 -7.98 -14.45 -2.52
CA ASP A 397 -8.40 -13.05 -2.66
C ASP A 397 -7.99 -12.14 -1.48
N GLY A 398 -7.36 -12.68 -0.43
CA GLY A 398 -7.01 -11.93 0.78
C GLY A 398 -5.55 -12.09 1.17
N SER A 399 -4.66 -11.31 0.55
CA SER A 399 -3.24 -11.06 0.90
C SER A 399 -2.37 -12.25 1.35
N ALA A 400 -2.82 -13.48 1.11
CA ALA A 400 -2.13 -14.69 1.48
C ALA A 400 -1.33 -15.19 0.26
N PRO A 401 -0.11 -15.71 0.47
CA PRO A 401 0.68 -16.26 -0.62
C PRO A 401 -0.06 -17.42 -1.31
N PRO A 402 0.06 -17.56 -2.64
CA PRO A 402 -0.60 -18.62 -3.39
C PRO A 402 -0.14 -20.00 -2.92
N VAL A 403 -1.06 -20.96 -2.90
CA VAL A 403 -0.79 -22.34 -2.48
C VAL A 403 -0.70 -23.23 -3.71
N THR A 404 0.43 -23.95 -3.87
CA THR A 404 0.62 -24.93 -4.93
C THR A 404 0.31 -26.33 -4.41
N ILE A 405 -0.59 -27.05 -5.08
CA ILE A 405 -0.99 -28.42 -4.74
C ILE A 405 -0.44 -29.35 -5.81
N TYR A 406 0.41 -30.29 -5.39
CA TYR A 406 0.90 -31.38 -6.21
C TYR A 406 0.00 -32.59 -6.04
N THR A 407 -0.57 -33.08 -7.14
CA THR A 407 -1.47 -34.23 -7.11
C THR A 407 -0.85 -35.42 -7.83
N GLN A 408 -1.11 -36.62 -7.32
CA GLN A 408 -0.73 -37.85 -8.02
C GLN A 408 -1.72 -38.11 -9.16
N GLU A 409 -1.27 -38.82 -10.19
CA GLU A 409 -2.13 -39.14 -11.34
C GLU A 409 -3.35 -39.95 -10.87
N GLY A 410 -4.56 -39.46 -11.15
CA GLY A 410 -5.83 -40.11 -10.78
C GLY A 410 -6.57 -39.53 -9.57
N THR A 411 -6.03 -38.52 -8.87
CA THR A 411 -6.82 -37.75 -7.90
C THR A 411 -7.65 -36.67 -8.59
N ASP A 412 -8.97 -36.76 -8.46
CA ASP A 412 -9.90 -35.72 -8.93
C ASP A 412 -9.82 -34.49 -8.01
N VAL A 413 -9.45 -33.35 -8.59
CA VAL A 413 -9.48 -32.06 -7.89
C VAL A 413 -10.75 -31.33 -8.29
N VAL A 414 -11.63 -31.12 -7.31
CA VAL A 414 -12.88 -30.38 -7.50
C VAL A 414 -12.70 -28.96 -6.96
N GLU A 415 -12.78 -27.97 -7.84
CA GLU A 415 -12.81 -26.57 -7.44
C GLU A 415 -14.17 -26.25 -6.80
N LEU A 416 -14.16 -25.90 -5.52
CA LEU A 416 -15.36 -25.47 -4.81
C LEU A 416 -15.56 -23.96 -5.01
N PRO A 417 -16.81 -23.49 -5.17
CA PRO A 417 -17.10 -22.05 -5.23
C PRO A 417 -16.55 -21.33 -4.00
N PRO A 418 -16.02 -20.10 -4.14
CA PRO A 418 -15.47 -19.35 -3.03
C PRO A 418 -16.50 -19.22 -1.90
N ARG A 419 -16.15 -19.72 -0.71
CA ARG A 419 -16.96 -19.54 0.51
C ARG A 419 -16.51 -18.27 1.21
N TYR A 420 -17.23 -17.19 0.98
CA TYR A 420 -17.11 -16.02 1.83
C TYR A 420 -17.69 -16.35 3.21
N PRO A 421 -16.94 -16.16 4.32
CA PRO A 421 -17.52 -16.30 5.63
C PRO A 421 -18.72 -15.34 5.72
N PRO A 422 -19.88 -15.81 6.20
CA PRO A 422 -21.03 -14.93 6.40
C PRO A 422 -20.55 -13.83 7.33
N TYR A 423 -20.71 -12.58 6.88
CA TYR A 423 -20.35 -11.36 7.60
C TYR A 423 -20.47 -11.60 9.10
N ALA A 424 -19.33 -11.58 9.80
CA ALA A 424 -19.30 -11.60 11.26
C ALA A 424 -20.14 -10.40 11.70
N SER A 425 -21.38 -10.70 12.06
CA SER A 425 -22.32 -9.72 12.53
C SER A 425 -21.73 -9.21 13.83
N THR A 426 -21.38 -7.93 13.83
CA THR A 426 -20.94 -7.16 14.99
C THR A 426 -21.76 -7.60 16.21
N PRO A 427 -21.16 -7.99 17.35
CA PRO A 427 -21.91 -8.24 18.56
C PRO A 427 -22.45 -6.90 19.06
N GLN A 428 -23.67 -6.58 18.65
CA GLN A 428 -24.42 -5.44 19.12
C GLN A 428 -25.04 -5.80 20.47
N SER A 429 -24.39 -5.35 21.54
CA SER A 429 -25.00 -4.84 22.77
C SER A 429 -26.14 -5.64 23.42
N GLU A 430 -25.79 -6.44 24.43
CA GLU A 430 -26.67 -6.71 25.58
C GLU A 430 -26.75 -5.46 26.48
N GLU A 431 -27.49 -4.43 26.06
CA GLU A 431 -27.88 -3.35 27.00
C GLU A 431 -29.10 -2.58 26.50
N ALA A 432 -30.31 -3.16 26.65
CA ALA A 432 -31.57 -2.41 26.75
C ALA A 432 -32.77 -3.34 27.02
N ALA A 433 -32.83 -3.93 28.21
CA ALA A 433 -34.07 -4.50 28.74
C ALA A 433 -34.57 -3.61 29.88
N ALA A 434 -35.28 -2.53 29.55
CA ALA A 434 -36.34 -1.94 30.39
C ALA A 434 -36.95 -0.70 29.71
N ARG A 435 -38.30 -0.63 29.76
CA ARG A 435 -39.18 0.53 29.46
C ARG A 435 -39.49 0.71 27.97
N SER A 436 -40.72 0.88 27.50
CA SER A 436 -42.03 0.96 28.14
C SER A 436 -43.08 0.74 27.05
N ALA A 437 -44.23 0.19 27.47
CA ALA A 437 -45.45 0.12 26.70
C ALA A 437 -46.03 1.52 26.41
N SER A 438 -46.59 1.68 25.21
CA SER A 438 -47.85 2.43 25.00
C SER A 438 -48.37 2.25 23.57
N ALA A 439 -49.65 1.91 23.51
CA ALA A 439 -50.42 1.54 22.33
C ALA A 439 -50.91 2.71 21.47
N SER A 440 -51.29 2.38 20.23
CA SER A 440 -52.40 2.90 19.39
C SER A 440 -51.95 2.92 17.92
N SER A 441 -52.75 2.70 16.88
CA SER A 441 -54.12 2.22 16.66
C SER A 441 -54.33 2.30 15.14
N ARG A 442 -54.87 1.22 14.51
CA ARG A 442 -55.70 1.16 13.26
C ARG A 442 -55.10 1.77 11.96
N SER A 443 -55.28 1.22 10.76
CA SER A 443 -56.46 0.59 10.15
C SER A 443 -56.11 -0.17 8.85
N ASP A 444 -56.80 -1.30 8.65
CA ASP A 444 -57.42 -1.86 7.44
C ASP A 444 -57.00 -1.42 6.02
N ALA A 445 -56.72 -2.39 5.14
CA ALA A 445 -57.57 -2.70 3.98
C ALA A 445 -57.10 -3.97 3.23
N ARG A 446 -58.07 -4.71 2.71
CA ARG A 446 -58.02 -6.06 2.10
C ARG A 446 -57.92 -6.05 0.56
N ASN A 447 -57.74 -7.26 0.02
CA ASN A 447 -58.12 -7.80 -1.31
C ASN A 447 -56.95 -7.93 -2.32
N ALA A 448 -56.81 -8.99 -3.12
CA ALA A 448 -57.43 -10.32 -3.24
C ALA A 448 -56.58 -11.16 -4.23
N SER A 449 -56.71 -12.50 -4.13
CA SER A 449 -56.50 -13.63 -5.07
C SER A 449 -56.23 -13.32 -6.57
N GLU A 450 -55.46 -14.08 -7.38
CA GLU A 450 -55.41 -15.54 -7.66
C GLU A 450 -54.32 -15.84 -8.78
N PRO A 451 -54.19 -17.02 -9.45
CA PRO A 451 -53.33 -18.16 -9.13
C PRO A 451 -52.18 -18.49 -10.14
N LEU A 452 -51.29 -19.38 -9.66
CA LEU A 452 -50.43 -20.39 -10.33
C LEU A 452 -50.37 -20.46 -11.87
N ALA A 453 -49.13 -20.40 -12.40
CA ALA A 453 -48.75 -21.09 -13.64
C ALA A 453 -47.34 -21.71 -13.50
N LEU A 454 -47.28 -23.02 -13.76
CA LEU A 454 -46.10 -23.88 -13.73
C LEU A 454 -44.92 -23.32 -14.55
N HIS A 455 -43.72 -23.30 -13.97
CA HIS A 455 -42.48 -23.27 -14.74
C HIS A 455 -41.89 -24.67 -14.79
N GLN A 456 -41.93 -25.24 -15.99
CA GLN A 456 -41.44 -26.55 -16.36
C GLN A 456 -39.91 -26.51 -16.50
N VAL A 457 -39.21 -27.42 -15.82
CA VAL A 457 -37.75 -27.55 -15.85
C VAL A 457 -37.29 -28.06 -17.23
N ARG A 458 -36.37 -27.34 -17.88
CA ARG A 458 -35.66 -27.81 -19.08
C ARG A 458 -34.60 -28.85 -18.69
N GLN A 459 -34.65 -30.03 -19.29
CA GLN A 459 -33.57 -31.02 -19.23
C GLN A 459 -32.41 -30.63 -20.16
N PRO A 460 -31.13 -30.81 -19.73
CA PRO A 460 -29.98 -30.62 -20.60
C PRO A 460 -29.90 -31.73 -21.65
N GLY A 461 -29.84 -31.37 -22.94
CA GLY A 461 -29.66 -32.34 -24.04
C GLY A 461 -30.28 -31.99 -25.39
N GLN A 462 -30.98 -30.85 -25.54
CA GLN A 462 -31.55 -30.49 -26.86
C GLN A 462 -30.56 -29.75 -27.76
N LEU A 463 -30.20 -30.42 -28.87
CA LEU A 463 -29.47 -29.90 -30.02
C LEU A 463 -30.18 -28.70 -30.66
N SER A 464 -29.47 -27.56 -30.72
CA SER A 464 -29.94 -26.35 -31.38
C SER A 464 -29.94 -26.52 -32.91
N LYS A 465 -31.09 -26.30 -33.55
CA LYS A 465 -31.28 -26.41 -35.00
C LYS A 465 -30.94 -25.07 -35.67
N ARG A 466 -29.99 -25.09 -36.61
CA ARG A 466 -29.51 -23.92 -37.39
C ARG A 466 -30.64 -23.29 -38.24
N PRO A 467 -30.73 -21.95 -38.33
CA PRO A 467 -31.66 -21.30 -39.26
C PRO A 467 -31.20 -21.44 -40.71
N ARG A 468 -32.18 -21.65 -41.58
CA ARG A 468 -32.08 -21.87 -43.02
C ARG A 468 -31.92 -20.52 -43.74
N SER A 469 -30.88 -20.37 -44.54
CA SER A 469 -30.70 -19.21 -45.44
C SER A 469 -31.72 -19.27 -46.57
N SER A 470 -32.59 -18.26 -46.65
CA SER A 470 -33.37 -17.97 -47.85
C SER A 470 -32.60 -16.97 -48.70
N GLY A 471 -32.19 -17.40 -49.90
CA GLY A 471 -31.83 -16.51 -50.98
C GLY A 471 -33.06 -16.09 -51.79
N GLN A 472 -32.98 -14.91 -52.39
CA GLN A 472 -33.67 -14.43 -53.61
C GLN A 472 -33.06 -13.04 -53.91
N SER A 473 -32.29 -12.91 -55.00
CA SER A 473 -32.73 -12.50 -56.35
C SER A 473 -32.93 -10.99 -56.46
#